data_AF-A0A3M1AS16-F1
#
_entry.id   AF-A0A3M1AS16-F1
#
_cell.length_a   1.000
_cell.length_b   1.000
_cell.length_c   1.000
_cell.angle_alpha   90.00
_cell.angle_beta   90.00
_cell.angle_gamma   90.00
#
_symmetry.space_group_name_H-M   'P 1'
#
loop_
_entity.id
_entity.type
_entity.pdbx_description
1 polymer ?
#
loop_
_entity_poly.entity_id
_entity_poly.type
_entity_poly.pdbx_seq_one_letter_code
_entity_poly.pdbx_strand_id
1 'polypeptide(L)'
;MAQVQAAIERARVQEGYVGDEMIINMGPQHPSTHGVLRLEVVLEGEMVKKIIPHIGYLHRNFEKHAENMPWNATIPYTDRLDYLAAMNMNLGYVLAVEKLLGIEELPERVEFIRVI
;
A
#
# COMPACT_ATOMS: atom_id res chain seq x y z
N MET A 1 -9.96 -13.91 -15.99
CA MET A 1 -10.33 -15.12 -15.22
C MET A 1 -9.20 -16.15 -15.19
N ALA A 2 -8.75 -16.71 -16.33
CA ALA A 2 -7.71 -17.74 -16.35
C ALA A 2 -6.32 -17.32 -15.80
N GLN A 3 -5.86 -16.10 -16.07
CA GLN A 3 -4.57 -15.60 -15.54
C GLN A 3 -4.59 -15.33 -14.03
N VAL A 4 -5.74 -14.90 -13.51
CA VAL A 4 -5.96 -14.71 -12.07
C VAL A 4 -6.02 -16.07 -11.37
N GLN A 5 -6.71 -17.05 -11.96
CA GLN A 5 -6.74 -18.41 -11.46
C GLN A 5 -5.35 -19.07 -11.47
N ALA A 6 -4.54 -18.85 -12.51
CA ALA A 6 -3.17 -19.34 -12.60
C ALA A 6 -2.21 -18.65 -11.62
N ALA A 7 -2.41 -17.35 -11.32
CA ALA A 7 -1.68 -16.65 -10.26
C ALA A 7 -2.07 -17.16 -8.87
N ILE A 8 -3.36 -17.46 -8.66
CA ILE A 8 -3.89 -18.07 -7.42
C ILE A 8 -3.39 -19.52 -7.26
N GLU A 9 -3.30 -20.29 -8.34
CA GLU A 9 -2.74 -21.65 -8.31
C GLU A 9 -1.22 -21.66 -8.07
N ARG A 10 -0.47 -20.67 -8.56
CA ARG A 10 0.94 -20.47 -8.19
C ARG A 10 1.13 -20.05 -6.74
N ALA A 11 0.09 -19.49 -6.11
CA ALA A 11 0.06 -19.14 -4.69
C ALA A 11 -0.44 -20.30 -3.80
N ARG A 12 -0.67 -21.50 -4.38
CA ARG A 12 -1.02 -22.68 -3.58
C ARG A 12 0.20 -23.15 -2.78
N VAL A 13 -0.05 -23.17 -1.48
CA VAL A 13 0.84 -23.57 -0.40
C VAL A 13 1.26 -25.04 -0.53
N GLN A 14 2.57 -25.28 -0.56
CA GLN A 14 3.16 -26.45 0.09
C GLN A 14 4.15 -25.93 1.12
N GLU A 15 3.70 -25.79 2.37
CA GLU A 15 4.65 -25.71 3.48
C GLU A 15 5.42 -27.03 3.53
N GLY A 16 6.74 -26.96 3.54
CA GLY A 16 7.58 -28.15 3.52
C GLY A 16 8.93 -27.91 2.86
N TYR A 17 9.64 -29.02 2.66
CA TYR A 17 10.91 -29.06 1.96
C TYR A 17 10.67 -29.50 0.51
N VAL A 18 11.12 -28.68 -0.44
CA VAL A 18 11.19 -29.04 -1.86
C VAL A 18 12.66 -29.18 -2.22
N GLY A 19 13.20 -30.39 -2.12
CA GLY A 19 14.64 -30.59 -2.18
C GLY A 19 15.35 -29.90 -1.00
N ASP A 20 16.36 -29.08 -1.29
CA ASP A 20 17.10 -28.29 -0.30
C ASP A 20 16.42 -26.95 0.05
N GLU A 21 15.26 -26.65 -0.56
CA GLU A 21 14.51 -25.41 -0.34
C GLU A 21 13.44 -25.58 0.73
N MET A 22 13.34 -24.58 1.63
CA MET A 22 12.33 -24.50 2.68
C MET A 22 11.40 -23.31 2.43
N ILE A 23 10.09 -23.56 2.48
CA ILE A 23 9.08 -22.51 2.33
C ILE A 23 8.52 -22.13 3.71
N ILE A 24 8.68 -20.87 4.10
CA ILE A 24 8.17 -20.31 5.37
C ILE A 24 7.15 -19.21 5.09
N ASN A 25 6.02 -19.27 5.78
CA ASN A 25 5.05 -18.17 5.85
C ASN A 25 5.37 -17.25 7.04
N MET A 26 5.83 -16.02 6.75
CA MET A 26 6.05 -14.98 7.74
C MET A 26 4.87 -14.01 7.75
N GLY A 27 4.24 -13.79 8.92
CA GLY A 27 3.04 -12.95 9.05
C GLY A 27 1.71 -13.73 8.92
N PRO A 28 0.55 -13.05 8.86
CA PRO A 28 0.35 -11.61 8.77
C PRO A 28 0.42 -10.84 10.09
N GLN A 29 0.51 -11.55 11.23
CA GLN A 29 0.50 -10.98 12.59
C GLN A 29 1.89 -10.88 13.22
N HIS A 30 2.95 -11.11 12.43
CA HIS A 30 4.30 -11.17 12.99
C HIS A 30 4.75 -9.77 13.44
N PRO A 31 5.38 -9.61 14.62
CA PRO A 31 5.75 -8.27 15.13
C PRO A 31 6.68 -7.47 14.21
N SER A 32 7.54 -8.16 13.44
CA SER A 32 8.45 -7.51 12.49
C SER A 32 7.76 -7.01 11.21
N THR A 33 6.50 -7.36 10.97
CA THR A 33 5.72 -6.78 9.88
C THR A 33 4.93 -5.59 10.44
N HIS A 34 5.50 -4.38 10.38
CA HIS A 34 4.79 -3.15 10.76
C HIS A 34 3.52 -2.98 9.92
N GLY A 35 2.37 -3.38 10.48
CA GLY A 35 1.09 -3.47 9.77
C GLY A 35 0.65 -4.93 9.57
N VAL A 36 -0.02 -5.20 8.46
CA VAL A 36 -0.52 -6.54 8.10
C VAL A 36 0.07 -6.96 6.77
N LEU A 37 1.11 -7.80 6.83
CA LEU A 37 1.83 -8.27 5.66
C LEU A 37 2.17 -9.74 5.82
N ARG A 38 1.83 -10.55 4.81
CA ARG A 38 2.28 -11.93 4.73
C ARG A 38 3.38 -12.02 3.68
N LEU A 39 4.52 -12.58 4.05
CA LEU A 39 5.62 -12.89 3.16
C LEU A 39 5.77 -14.40 3.09
N GLU A 40 5.68 -14.93 1.87
CA GLU A 40 6.05 -16.31 1.59
C GLU A 40 7.52 -16.31 1.18
N VAL A 41 8.37 -16.89 2.03
CA VAL A 41 9.83 -16.84 1.93
C VAL A 41 10.33 -18.22 1.55
N VAL A 42 11.05 -18.31 0.42
CA VAL A 42 11.76 -19.51 -0.01
C VAL A 42 13.22 -19.36 0.40
N LEU A 43 13.67 -20.28 1.24
CA LEU A 43 15.00 -20.29 1.84
C LEU A 43 15.81 -21.47 1.32
N GLU A 44 17.10 -21.26 1.12
CA GLU A 44 18.11 -22.30 0.93
C GLU A 44 19.08 -22.20 2.12
N GLY A 45 18.82 -22.99 3.16
CA GLY A 45 19.44 -22.80 4.48
C GLY A 45 19.09 -21.44 5.09
N GLU A 46 20.10 -20.60 5.34
CA GLU A 46 19.94 -19.24 5.88
C GLU A 46 19.77 -18.17 4.78
N MET A 47 19.92 -18.55 3.51
CA MET A 47 19.88 -17.62 2.38
C MET A 47 18.47 -17.48 1.83
N VAL A 48 18.02 -16.24 1.63
CA VAL A 48 16.74 -15.95 0.96
C VAL A 48 16.91 -16.09 -0.54
N LYS A 49 16.23 -17.06 -1.14
CA LYS A 49 16.22 -17.27 -2.60
C LYS A 49 15.10 -16.49 -3.28
N LYS A 50 13.93 -16.43 -2.66
CA LYS A 50 12.75 -15.75 -3.20
C LYS A 50 11.81 -15.31 -2.08
N ILE A 51 11.15 -14.17 -2.29
CA ILE A 51 10.06 -13.69 -1.44
C ILE A 51 8.85 -13.37 -2.32
N ILE A 52 7.67 -13.82 -1.92
CA ILE A 52 6.39 -13.45 -2.52
C ILE A 52 5.59 -12.66 -1.46
N PRO A 53 5.42 -11.34 -1.63
CA PRO A 53 4.59 -10.56 -0.74
C PRO A 53 3.10 -10.73 -1.08
N HIS A 54 2.34 -11.20 -0.10
CA HIS A 54 0.87 -11.23 -0.16
C HIS A 54 0.34 -9.95 0.49
N ILE A 55 -0.10 -9.02 -0.35
CA ILE A 55 -0.61 -7.69 0.05
C ILE A 55 -2.15 -7.64 -0.02
N GLY A 56 -2.73 -6.55 0.50
CA GLY A 56 -4.17 -6.30 0.40
C GLY A 56 -4.97 -6.60 1.67
N TYR A 57 -4.34 -7.09 2.74
CA TYR A 57 -4.99 -7.27 4.05
C TYR A 57 -5.56 -5.97 4.64
N LEU A 58 -4.99 -4.81 4.27
CA LEU A 58 -5.48 -3.48 4.64
C LEU A 58 -6.12 -2.73 3.45
N HIS A 59 -6.57 -3.46 2.42
CA HIS A 59 -7.27 -2.83 1.32
C HIS A 59 -8.67 -2.35 1.79
N ARG A 60 -8.93 -1.05 1.66
CA ARG A 60 -10.14 -0.39 2.16
C ARG A 60 -10.98 0.28 1.08
N ASN A 61 -10.71 0.01 -0.20
CA ASN A 61 -11.44 0.60 -1.34
C ASN A 61 -11.52 2.14 -1.29
N PHE A 62 -10.47 2.84 -0.84
CA PHE A 62 -10.49 4.30 -0.67
C PHE A 62 -10.79 5.05 -1.97
N GLU A 63 -10.23 4.60 -3.09
CA GLU A 63 -10.52 5.18 -4.41
C GLU A 63 -12.02 5.10 -4.73
N LYS A 64 -12.65 3.95 -4.44
CA LYS A 64 -14.09 3.77 -4.67
C LYS A 64 -14.96 4.66 -3.78
N HIS A 65 -14.52 4.88 -2.53
CA HIS A 65 -15.19 5.83 -1.66
C HIS A 65 -15.05 7.26 -2.19
N ALA A 66 -13.86 7.65 -2.62
CA ALA A 66 -13.57 8.98 -3.18
C ALA A 66 -14.44 9.31 -4.41
N GLU A 67 -14.73 8.33 -5.27
CA GLU A 67 -15.66 8.51 -6.41
C GLU A 67 -17.06 8.97 -6.00
N ASN A 68 -17.50 8.62 -4.79
CA ASN A 68 -18.86 8.87 -4.31
C ASN A 68 -18.94 10.08 -3.36
N MET A 69 -17.84 10.82 -3.18
CA MET A 69 -17.78 11.96 -2.27
C MET A 69 -17.32 13.22 -3.00
N PRO A 70 -17.72 14.40 -2.50
CA PRO A 70 -17.11 15.65 -2.93
C PRO A 70 -15.58 15.61 -2.75
N TRP A 71 -14.85 16.30 -3.62
CA TRP A 71 -13.39 16.32 -3.60
C TRP A 71 -12.83 16.79 -2.25
N ASN A 72 -13.45 17.79 -1.62
CA ASN A 72 -13.02 18.29 -0.31
C ASN A 72 -13.26 17.28 0.83
N ALA A 73 -14.29 16.43 0.71
CA ALA A 73 -14.56 15.35 1.66
C ALA A 73 -13.60 14.14 1.49
N THR A 74 -12.81 14.12 0.42
CA THR A 74 -11.79 13.08 0.17
C THR A 74 -10.48 13.34 0.93
N ILE A 75 -10.23 14.57 1.39
CA ILE A 75 -8.99 14.94 2.11
C ILE A 75 -8.72 14.04 3.33
N PRO A 76 -9.69 13.70 4.19
CA PRO A 76 -9.43 12.79 5.31
C PRO A 76 -9.08 11.36 4.87
N TYR A 77 -9.39 10.96 3.64
CA TYR A 77 -9.00 9.65 3.11
C TYR A 77 -7.54 9.65 2.68
N THR A 78 -7.04 10.76 2.14
CA THR A 78 -5.63 10.90 1.75
C THR A 78 -4.72 10.89 2.98
N ASP A 79 -5.13 11.50 4.08
CA ASP A 79 -4.47 11.41 5.40
C ASP A 79 -4.18 9.96 5.86
N ARG A 80 -5.02 9.01 5.43
CA ARG A 80 -5.00 7.62 5.90
C ARG A 80 -4.30 6.66 4.95
N LEU A 81 -3.72 7.17 3.86
CA LEU A 81 -2.89 6.39 2.93
C LEU A 81 -1.53 6.12 3.54
N ASP A 82 -0.88 7.16 4.06
CA ASP A 82 0.31 7.07 4.90
C ASP A 82 -0.03 7.68 6.27
N TYR A 83 -0.20 6.81 7.26
CA TYR A 83 -0.59 7.21 8.61
C TYR A 83 0.55 7.90 9.39
N LEU A 84 1.78 7.91 8.87
CA LEU A 84 2.91 8.65 9.45
C LEU A 84 3.10 10.03 8.79
N ALA A 85 2.66 10.20 7.54
CA ALA A 85 2.89 11.41 6.75
C ALA A 85 1.60 11.98 6.15
N ALA A 86 0.56 12.12 6.99
CA ALA A 86 -0.78 12.54 6.59
C ALA A 86 -0.79 13.88 5.81
N MET A 87 -0.07 14.89 6.30
CA MET A 87 0.03 16.20 5.65
C MET A 87 0.64 16.13 4.24
N ASN A 88 1.62 15.25 4.02
CA ASN A 88 2.26 15.08 2.72
C ASN A 88 1.30 14.41 1.72
N MET A 89 0.51 13.44 2.18
CA MET A 89 -0.50 12.80 1.34
C MET A 89 -1.60 13.78 0.93
N ASN A 90 -2.05 14.63 1.87
CA ASN A 90 -3.01 15.69 1.57
C ASN A 90 -2.44 16.70 0.59
N LEU A 91 -1.19 17.12 0.75
CA LEU A 91 -0.54 18.07 -0.14
C LEU A 91 -0.54 17.55 -1.58
N GLY A 92 -0.15 16.28 -1.80
CA GLY A 92 -0.19 15.65 -3.13
C GLY A 92 -1.59 15.66 -3.76
N TYR A 93 -2.63 15.39 -2.97
CA TYR A 93 -4.01 15.42 -3.44
C TYR A 93 -4.50 16.84 -3.77
N VAL A 94 -4.27 17.78 -2.86
CA VAL A 94 -4.72 19.17 -3.00
C VAL A 94 -4.05 19.85 -4.19
N LEU A 95 -2.74 19.62 -4.41
CA LEU A 95 -2.04 20.14 -5.59
C LEU A 95 -2.66 19.63 -6.90
N ALA A 96 -3.09 18.35 -6.94
CA ALA A 96 -3.76 17.80 -8.10
C ALA A 96 -5.13 18.47 -8.32
N VAL A 97 -5.90 18.70 -7.26
CA VAL A 97 -7.20 19.39 -7.34
C VAL A 97 -7.04 20.86 -7.76
N GLU A 98 -6.09 21.58 -7.18
CA GLU A 98 -5.81 22.99 -7.50
C GLU A 98 -5.43 23.16 -8.97
N LYS A 99 -4.57 22.27 -9.48
CA LYS A 99 -4.21 22.24 -10.90
C LYS A 99 -5.42 21.97 -11.81
N LEU A 100 -6.33 21.07 -11.42
CA LEU A 100 -7.55 20.80 -12.19
C LEU A 100 -8.54 21.97 -12.18
N LEU A 101 -8.54 22.77 -11.10
CA LEU A 101 -9.37 23.97 -10.97
C LEU A 101 -8.75 25.21 -11.63
N GLY A 102 -7.50 25.13 -12.11
CA GLY A 102 -6.79 26.27 -12.69
C GLY A 102 -6.36 27.32 -11.65
N ILE A 103 -6.12 26.90 -10.41
CA ILE A 103 -5.59 27.79 -9.37
C ILE A 103 -4.07 27.85 -9.53
N GLU A 104 -3.57 28.97 -10.07
CA GLU A 104 -2.15 29.17 -10.37
C GLU A 104 -1.39 29.88 -9.24
N GLU A 105 -2.09 30.69 -8.44
CA GLU A 105 -1.49 31.51 -7.37
C GLU A 105 -2.21 31.30 -6.04
N LEU A 106 -1.43 31.10 -4.99
CA LEU A 106 -1.89 31.08 -3.60
C LEU A 106 -1.24 32.23 -2.83
N PRO A 107 -1.85 32.71 -1.73
CA PRO A 107 -1.17 33.67 -0.87
C PRO A 107 0.16 33.08 -0.38
N GLU A 108 1.23 33.87 -0.45
CA GLU A 108 2.60 33.47 -0.08
C GLU A 108 2.66 32.76 1.28
N ARG A 109 1.92 33.26 2.27
CA ARG A 109 1.80 32.63 3.60
C ARG A 109 1.33 31.17 3.54
N VAL A 110 0.38 30.83 2.65
CA VAL A 110 -0.17 29.48 2.49
C VAL A 110 0.90 28.54 1.93
N GLU A 111 1.68 29.00 0.95
CA GLU A 111 2.77 28.22 0.37
C GLU A 111 3.83 27.87 1.42
N PHE A 112 4.26 28.86 2.22
CA PHE A 112 5.22 28.60 3.30
C PHE A 112 4.68 27.64 4.36
N ILE A 113 3.41 27.77 4.75
CA ILE A 113 2.79 26.85 5.72
C ILE A 113 2.73 25.41 5.19
N ARG A 114 2.61 25.21 3.88
CA ARG A 114 2.61 23.87 3.27
C ARG A 114 3.99 23.20 3.26
N VAL A 115 5.07 23.98 3.40
CA VAL A 115 6.46 23.49 3.31
C VAL A 115 7.08 23.23 4.69
N ILE A 116 6.66 23.98 5.71
CA ILE A 116 7.15 23.87 7.11
C ILE A 116 6.50 22.69 7.81
#